data_AF-A0A0R1YPM0-F1
#
_entry.id   AF-A0A0R1YPM0-F1
#
_cell.length_a   1.000
_cell.length_b   1.000
_cell.length_c   1.000
_cell.angle_alpha   90.00
_cell.angle_beta   90.00
_cell.angle_gamma   90.00
#
_symmetry.space_group_name_H-M   'P 1'
#
loop_
_entity.id
_entity.type
_entity.pdbx_description
1 polymer ?
#
loop_
_entity_poly.entity_id
_entity_poly.type
_entity_poly.pdbx_seq_one_letter_code
_entity_poly.pdbx_strand_id
1 'polypeptide(L)'
;MNYRRHSEISLMRVIEWLLTTKFLGRSLYRAHETPNFTSRTVRNNLNDGRINWQRLVCQVGSHLIKHLRPFIDRRRRLALIIDDTLFSREYATQTELLARVFDHDKQLYIKGYRALTLGWSDANTFLPINFALMSSKKPQNVLGKSAKTTDQRTIAGRRRRQAQQKMNLVSLQLVKQALANGVLADYVLFDSWYSSPKMFYELNMYYKFLVNIHDKISSNFKGLAKHDPNKWQHFISVNEMLDQLEESVVEIEFE
;
A
#
# COMPACT_ATOMS: atom_id res chain seq x y z
N MET A 1 14.12 -10.11 -6.60
CA MET A 1 14.28 -8.84 -7.36
C MET A 1 14.62 -9.13 -8.82
N ASN A 2 13.88 -8.57 -9.78
CA ASN A 2 14.21 -8.70 -11.20
C ASN A 2 15.19 -7.58 -11.61
N TYR A 3 16.44 -7.66 -11.14
CA TYR A 3 17.51 -6.76 -11.57
C TYR A 3 18.46 -7.57 -12.46
N ARG A 4 18.42 -7.32 -13.77
CA ARG A 4 19.26 -8.02 -14.77
C ARG A 4 20.21 -7.07 -15.49
N ARG A 5 20.56 -5.95 -14.86
CA ARG A 5 21.50 -5.00 -15.46
C ARG A 5 22.92 -5.50 -15.19
N HIS A 6 23.71 -5.69 -16.25
CA HIS A 6 25.15 -5.80 -16.10
C HIS A 6 25.69 -4.43 -15.68
N SER A 7 26.08 -4.34 -14.41
CA SER A 7 26.72 -3.17 -13.82
C SER A 7 27.76 -3.67 -12.83
N GLU A 8 28.92 -3.04 -12.81
CA GLU A 8 29.98 -3.31 -11.82
C GLU A 8 29.51 -2.99 -10.40
N ILE A 9 28.49 -2.14 -10.25
CA ILE A 9 27.93 -1.73 -8.98
C ILE A 9 26.67 -2.55 -8.69
N SER A 10 26.70 -3.29 -7.59
CA SER A 10 25.54 -4.06 -7.15
C SER A 10 24.38 -3.15 -6.73
N LEU A 11 23.15 -3.57 -7.02
CA LEU A 11 21.95 -2.84 -6.59
C LEU A 11 21.86 -2.75 -5.06
N MET A 12 22.39 -3.75 -4.34
CA MET A 12 22.41 -3.75 -2.87
C MET A 12 23.24 -2.60 -2.32
N ARG A 13 24.42 -2.31 -2.88
CA ARG A 13 25.24 -1.15 -2.47
C ARG A 13 24.50 0.18 -2.69
N VAL A 14 23.74 0.28 -3.79
CA VAL A 14 22.90 1.45 -4.05
C VAL A 14 21.78 1.59 -3.03
N ILE A 15 21.12 0.48 -2.67
CA ILE A 15 20.04 0.46 -1.66
C ILE A 15 20.58 0.81 -0.28
N GLU A 16 21.72 0.25 0.13
CA GLU A 16 22.35 0.52 1.42
C GLU A 16 22.71 2.01 1.57
N TRP A 17 23.33 2.59 0.54
CA TRP A 17 23.64 4.02 0.51
C TRP A 17 22.37 4.88 0.55
N LEU A 18 21.31 4.47 -0.17
CA LEU A 18 20.01 5.16 -0.15
C LEU A 18 19.38 5.14 1.24
N LEU A 19 19.34 3.97 1.89
CA LEU A 19 18.80 3.81 3.23
C LEU A 19 19.60 4.65 4.23
N THR A 20 20.93 4.55 4.21
CA THR A 20 21.82 5.34 5.07
C THR A 20 21.55 6.84 4.90
N THR A 21 21.47 7.32 3.65
CA THR A 21 21.15 8.72 3.36
C THR A 21 19.81 9.13 3.96
N LYS A 22 18.80 8.26 3.91
CA LYS A 22 17.46 8.53 4.46
C LYS A 22 17.41 8.47 5.97
N PHE A 23 18.08 7.51 6.60
CA PHE A 23 18.19 7.43 8.06
C PHE A 23 18.95 8.63 8.65
N LEU A 24 19.90 9.20 7.91
CA LEU A 24 20.56 10.46 8.28
C LEU A 24 19.70 11.71 8.05
N GLY A 25 18.45 11.58 7.59
CA GLY A 25 17.56 12.70 7.34
C GLY A 25 17.94 13.55 6.12
N ARG A 26 18.71 12.99 5.17
CA ARG A 26 19.27 13.76 4.04
C ARG A 26 18.52 13.55 2.73
N SER A 27 18.53 14.58 1.90
CA SER A 27 18.11 14.49 0.51
C SER A 27 19.21 13.85 -0.35
N LEU A 28 18.87 13.35 -1.54
CA LEU A 28 19.88 12.85 -2.50
C LEU A 28 20.87 13.94 -2.95
N TYR A 29 20.51 15.21 -2.76
CA TYR A 29 21.38 16.35 -3.03
C TYR A 29 22.39 16.57 -1.89
N ARG A 30 21.99 16.32 -0.64
CA ARG A 30 22.83 16.45 0.57
C ARG A 30 23.47 15.12 1.01
N ALA A 31 23.37 14.09 0.19
CA ALA A 31 23.87 12.77 0.52
C ALA A 31 25.40 12.76 0.55
N HIS A 32 25.99 11.93 1.41
CA HIS A 32 27.43 11.77 1.43
C HIS A 32 27.91 11.15 0.12
N GLU A 33 28.99 11.69 -0.42
CA GLU A 33 29.65 11.11 -1.58
C GLU A 33 30.20 9.72 -1.24
N THR A 34 30.31 8.87 -2.26
CA THR A 34 30.92 7.55 -2.14
C THR A 34 31.86 7.33 -3.32
N PRO A 35 33.06 6.77 -3.11
CA PRO A 35 34.00 6.51 -4.20
C PRO A 35 33.48 5.46 -5.18
N ASN A 36 32.48 4.67 -4.79
CA ASN A 36 31.98 3.56 -5.59
C ASN A 36 31.07 4.00 -6.76
N PHE A 37 30.31 5.10 -6.60
CA PHE A 37 29.35 5.56 -7.59
C PHE A 37 28.85 6.99 -7.33
N THR A 38 28.22 7.58 -8.34
CA THR A 38 27.66 8.93 -8.25
C THR A 38 26.16 8.93 -7.94
N SER A 39 25.64 10.07 -7.46
CA SER A 39 24.19 10.29 -7.31
C SER A 39 23.41 10.19 -8.64
N ARG A 40 24.09 10.24 -9.79
CA ARG A 40 23.49 9.95 -11.11
C ARG A 40 23.21 8.45 -11.26
N THR A 41 24.14 7.58 -10.85
CA THR A 41 23.95 6.13 -10.85
C THR A 41 22.74 5.73 -10.01
N VAL A 42 22.59 6.34 -8.83
CA VAL A 42 21.43 6.11 -7.96
C VAL A 42 20.13 6.49 -8.65
N ARG A 43 20.04 7.70 -9.22
CA ARG A 43 18.83 8.15 -9.95
C ARG A 43 18.52 7.26 -11.14
N ASN A 44 19.53 6.77 -11.86
CA ASN A 44 19.34 5.85 -12.98
C ASN A 44 18.74 4.51 -12.53
N ASN A 45 19.17 3.97 -11.38
CA ASN A 45 18.55 2.77 -10.81
C ASN A 45 17.11 3.06 -10.36
N LEU A 46 16.86 4.16 -9.63
CA LEU A 46 15.51 4.55 -9.20
C LEU A 46 14.53 4.72 -10.37
N ASN A 47 15.02 5.23 -11.51
CA ASN A 47 14.24 5.43 -12.72
C ASN A 47 14.18 4.20 -13.66
N ASP A 48 14.82 3.08 -13.30
CA ASP A 48 14.79 1.87 -14.12
C ASP A 48 13.47 1.12 -13.95
N GLY A 49 12.57 1.27 -14.93
CA GLY A 49 11.26 0.62 -14.93
C GLY A 49 11.29 -0.92 -14.98
N ARG A 50 12.46 -1.53 -15.17
CA ARG A 50 12.62 -2.99 -15.08
C ARG A 50 12.74 -3.47 -13.63
N ILE A 51 13.05 -2.58 -12.69
CA ILE A 51 13.13 -2.92 -11.27
C ILE A 51 11.72 -2.96 -10.67
N ASN A 52 11.36 -4.09 -10.07
CA ASN A 52 10.07 -4.25 -9.40
C ASN A 52 10.15 -3.78 -7.95
N TRP A 53 10.17 -2.45 -7.76
CA TRP A 53 10.22 -1.80 -6.45
C TRP A 53 9.11 -2.24 -5.50
N GLN A 54 7.90 -2.39 -6.02
CA GLN A 54 6.76 -2.85 -5.24
C GLN A 54 6.97 -4.26 -4.68
N ARG A 55 7.51 -5.18 -5.49
CA ARG A 55 7.88 -6.53 -5.02
C ARG A 55 9.03 -6.49 -4.03
N LEU A 56 10.02 -5.62 -4.22
CA LEU A 56 11.12 -5.46 -3.26
C LEU A 56 10.59 -5.13 -1.87
N VAL A 57 9.77 -4.07 -1.76
CA VAL A 57 9.22 -3.61 -0.48
C VAL A 57 8.41 -4.72 0.18
N CYS A 58 7.60 -5.44 -0.60
CA CYS A 58 6.81 -6.56 -0.08
C CYS A 58 7.68 -7.73 0.41
N GLN A 59 8.76 -8.07 -0.29
CA GLN A 59 9.70 -9.11 0.14
C GLN A 59 10.47 -8.69 1.40
N VAL A 60 10.91 -7.43 1.48
CA VAL A 60 11.56 -6.89 2.68
C VAL A 60 10.60 -6.91 3.86
N GLY A 61 9.36 -6.43 3.68
CA GLY A 61 8.32 -6.46 4.71
C GLY A 61 8.02 -7.87 5.20
N SER A 62 7.85 -8.83 4.29
CA SER A 62 7.64 -10.25 4.63
C SER A 62 8.80 -10.82 5.46
N HIS A 63 10.05 -10.51 5.09
CA HIS A 63 11.22 -10.95 5.83
C HIS A 63 11.30 -10.34 7.24
N LEU A 64 10.99 -9.04 7.37
CA LEU A 64 10.93 -8.34 8.65
C LEU A 64 9.83 -8.94 9.55
N ILE A 65 8.64 -9.17 9.01
CA ILE A 65 7.55 -9.81 9.74
C ILE A 65 7.95 -11.20 10.24
N LYS A 66 8.59 -12.00 9.38
CA LYS A 66 9.12 -13.32 9.76
C LYS A 66 10.13 -13.22 10.91
N HIS A 67 10.99 -12.20 10.88
CA HIS A 67 11.98 -11.95 11.93
C HIS A 67 11.33 -11.51 13.25
N LEU A 68 10.27 -10.69 13.17
CA LEU A 68 9.53 -10.21 14.34
C LEU A 68 8.64 -11.29 14.95
N ARG A 69 8.16 -12.26 14.16
CA ARG A 69 7.13 -13.24 14.56
C ARG A 69 7.40 -13.96 15.89
N PRO A 70 8.64 -14.38 16.24
CA PRO A 70 8.91 -15.02 17.52
C PRO A 70 8.67 -14.12 18.75
N PHE A 71 8.69 -12.80 18.57
CA PHE A 71 8.54 -11.81 19.64
C PHE A 71 7.11 -11.27 19.77
N ILE A 72 6.18 -11.74 18.94
CA ILE A 72 4.78 -11.31 18.93
C ILE A 72 3.97 -12.32 19.72
N ASP A 73 3.26 -11.85 20.75
CA ASP A 73 2.32 -12.67 21.52
C ASP A 73 1.30 -13.32 20.55
N ARG A 74 1.11 -14.64 20.68
CA ARG A 74 0.22 -15.42 19.80
C ARG A 74 -1.24 -14.97 19.87
N ARG A 75 -1.64 -14.27 20.94
CA ARG A 75 -2.98 -13.71 21.11
C ARG A 75 -3.22 -12.45 20.27
N ARG A 76 -2.16 -11.77 19.82
CA ARG A 76 -2.29 -10.56 19.00
C ARG A 76 -2.88 -10.86 17.64
N ARG A 77 -3.87 -10.06 17.26
CA ARG A 77 -4.48 -10.09 15.92
C ARG A 77 -3.59 -9.34 14.94
N LEU A 78 -3.30 -10.00 13.83
CA LEU A 78 -2.55 -9.40 12.74
C LEU A 78 -3.50 -8.77 11.73
N ALA A 79 -3.18 -7.56 11.29
CA ALA A 79 -4.01 -6.82 10.35
C ALA A 79 -3.20 -6.34 9.15
N LEU A 80 -3.79 -6.47 7.96
CA LEU A 80 -3.44 -5.64 6.82
C LEU A 80 -4.25 -4.36 6.87
N ILE A 81 -3.63 -3.21 6.64
CA ILE A 81 -4.28 -1.90 6.71
C ILE A 81 -4.13 -1.22 5.36
N ILE A 82 -5.24 -0.86 4.73
CA ILE A 82 -5.26 -0.09 3.48
C ILE A 82 -5.64 1.34 3.82
N ASP A 83 -4.78 2.26 3.41
CA ASP A 83 -5.05 3.69 3.51
C ASP A 83 -4.40 4.44 2.34
N ASP A 84 -4.87 5.64 2.06
CA ASP A 84 -4.23 6.54 1.09
C ASP A 84 -3.99 7.93 1.64
N THR A 85 -2.87 8.51 1.21
CA THR A 85 -2.52 9.89 1.54
C THR A 85 -2.28 10.69 0.27
N LEU A 86 -2.66 11.98 0.29
CA LEU A 86 -2.30 12.90 -0.78
C LEU A 86 -0.79 13.09 -0.84
N PHE A 87 -0.22 12.90 -2.03
CA PHE A 87 1.21 13.05 -2.28
C PHE A 87 1.45 14.24 -3.20
N SER A 88 1.61 15.42 -2.58
CA SER A 88 1.82 16.67 -3.31
C SER A 88 3.16 16.71 -4.06
N ARG A 89 3.08 17.30 -5.25
CA ARG A 89 4.16 17.57 -6.20
C ARG A 89 3.89 18.89 -6.92
N GLU A 90 3.51 19.92 -6.16
CA GLU A 90 3.13 21.25 -6.66
C GLU A 90 4.10 21.82 -7.71
N TYR A 91 5.40 21.77 -7.43
CA TYR A 91 6.42 22.32 -8.33
C TYR A 91 6.85 21.38 -9.46
N ALA A 92 6.42 20.12 -9.46
CA ALA A 92 6.82 19.17 -10.48
C ALA A 92 6.08 19.44 -11.79
N THR A 93 6.76 19.44 -12.92
CA THR A 93 6.13 19.59 -14.25
C THR A 93 6.41 18.41 -15.17
N GLN A 94 7.53 17.74 -14.97
CA GLN A 94 8.03 16.70 -15.89
C GLN A 94 7.80 15.27 -15.40
N THR A 95 7.28 15.08 -14.19
CA THR A 95 7.09 13.75 -13.62
C THR A 95 6.05 12.99 -14.41
N GLU A 96 6.35 11.73 -14.71
CA GLU A 96 5.46 10.83 -15.44
C GLU A 96 4.14 10.63 -14.69
N LEU A 97 3.02 10.67 -15.42
CA LEU A 97 1.67 10.50 -14.86
C LEU A 97 1.31 11.45 -13.72
N LEU A 98 1.99 12.60 -13.58
CA LEU A 98 1.60 13.61 -12.60
C LEU A 98 0.17 14.06 -12.87
N ALA A 99 -0.67 14.11 -11.85
CA ALA A 99 -2.10 14.38 -12.02
C ALA A 99 -2.59 15.57 -11.19
N ARG A 100 -3.72 16.13 -11.61
CA ARG A 100 -4.55 17.01 -10.81
C ARG A 100 -5.45 16.13 -9.94
N VAL A 101 -5.21 16.14 -8.63
CA VAL A 101 -5.91 15.31 -7.64
C VAL A 101 -6.73 16.23 -6.75
N PHE A 102 -7.97 15.85 -6.47
CA PHE A 102 -8.83 16.59 -5.56
C PHE A 102 -8.55 16.19 -4.11
N ASP A 103 -8.30 17.19 -3.30
CA ASP A 103 -8.21 17.12 -1.84
C ASP A 103 -9.62 17.35 -1.28
N HIS A 104 -10.21 16.29 -0.72
CA HIS A 104 -11.55 16.35 -0.14
C HIS A 104 -11.57 17.06 1.21
N ASP A 105 -10.43 17.18 1.88
CA ASP A 105 -10.34 17.85 3.18
C ASP A 105 -10.28 19.36 2.97
N LYS A 106 -9.42 19.79 2.04
CA LYS A 106 -9.21 21.21 1.72
C LYS A 106 -10.10 21.74 0.59
N GLN A 107 -10.93 20.88 -0.01
CA GLN A 107 -11.82 21.21 -1.13
C GLN A 107 -11.11 21.89 -2.32
N LEU A 108 -9.87 21.49 -2.60
CA LEU A 108 -9.05 22.09 -3.65
C LEU A 108 -8.35 21.03 -4.50
N TYR A 109 -7.89 21.44 -5.68
CA TYR A 109 -7.07 20.59 -6.52
C TYR A 109 -5.58 20.81 -6.23
N ILE A 110 -4.87 19.74 -5.92
CA ILE A 110 -3.41 19.74 -5.86
C ILE A 110 -2.81 19.04 -7.08
N LYS A 111 -1.57 19.37 -7.38
CA LYS A 111 -0.75 18.64 -8.34
C LYS A 111 0.00 17.53 -7.60
N GLY A 112 -0.23 16.28 -7.96
CA GLY A 112 0.33 15.16 -7.21
C GLY A 112 -0.23 13.79 -7.59
N TYR A 113 -0.27 12.92 -6.60
CA TYR A 113 -0.76 11.53 -6.67
C TYR A 113 -1.57 11.21 -5.40
N ARG A 114 -2.33 10.11 -5.41
CA ARG A 114 -2.76 9.45 -4.16
C ARG A 114 -1.78 8.32 -3.86
N ALA A 115 -1.09 8.38 -2.72
CA ALA A 115 -0.19 7.33 -2.27
C ALA A 115 -0.98 6.28 -1.50
N LEU A 116 -1.45 5.25 -2.21
CA LEU A 116 -2.11 4.10 -1.63
C LEU A 116 -1.08 3.20 -0.96
N THR A 117 -1.25 2.92 0.32
CA THR A 117 -0.35 2.13 1.14
C THR A 117 -1.08 0.91 1.69
N LEU A 118 -0.41 -0.25 1.65
CA LEU A 118 -0.79 -1.43 2.39
C LEU A 118 0.21 -1.61 3.53
N GLY A 119 -0.25 -1.43 4.75
CA GLY A 119 0.47 -1.71 5.97
C GLY A 119 0.17 -3.11 6.50
N TRP A 120 1.06 -3.60 7.33
CA TRP A 120 0.84 -4.74 8.21
C TRP A 120 1.05 -4.29 9.65
N SER A 121 0.23 -4.79 10.56
CA SER A 121 0.31 -4.45 11.98
C SER A 121 0.00 -5.64 12.88
N ASP A 122 0.69 -5.71 14.03
CA ASP A 122 0.36 -6.58 15.16
C ASP A 122 -0.26 -5.79 16.33
N ALA A 123 -0.84 -4.62 16.04
CA ALA A 123 -1.36 -3.63 16.98
C ALA A 123 -0.30 -2.86 17.81
N ASN A 124 0.98 -3.22 17.72
CA ASN A 124 2.07 -2.48 18.37
C ASN A 124 3.09 -1.94 17.36
N THR A 125 3.33 -2.70 16.30
CA THR A 125 4.28 -2.41 15.23
C THR A 125 3.50 -2.17 13.95
N PHE A 126 3.90 -1.15 13.18
CA PHE A 126 3.38 -0.93 11.84
C PHE A 126 4.49 -1.02 10.81
N LEU A 127 4.27 -1.80 9.75
CA LEU A 127 5.20 -1.97 8.64
C LEU A 127 4.50 -1.67 7.30
N PRO A 128 4.96 -0.69 6.49
CA PRO A 128 4.48 -0.52 5.13
C PRO A 128 5.02 -1.66 4.25
N ILE A 129 4.16 -2.59 3.85
CA ILE A 129 4.55 -3.79 3.10
C ILE A 129 4.31 -3.66 1.60
N ASN A 130 3.43 -2.77 1.16
CA ASN A 130 3.15 -2.59 -0.26
C ASN A 130 2.59 -1.17 -0.52
N PHE A 131 2.69 -0.69 -1.76
CA PHE A 131 2.22 0.65 -2.11
C PHE A 131 1.93 0.81 -3.61
N ALA A 132 1.09 1.76 -3.97
CA ALA A 132 0.92 2.25 -5.33
C ALA A 132 0.74 3.77 -5.34
N LEU A 133 1.47 4.46 -6.23
CA LEU A 133 1.21 5.87 -6.52
C LEU A 133 0.14 5.96 -7.60
N MET A 134 -1.05 6.36 -7.18
CA MET A 134 -2.23 6.45 -8.03
C MET A 134 -2.28 7.79 -8.75
N SER A 135 -2.55 7.73 -10.05
CA SER A 135 -2.71 8.85 -10.97
C SER A 135 -4.13 8.86 -11.54
N SER A 136 -4.49 9.94 -12.23
CA SER A 136 -5.77 10.04 -12.91
C SER A 136 -5.81 9.14 -14.15
N LYS A 137 -6.95 8.46 -14.32
CA LYS A 137 -7.33 7.81 -15.58
C LYS A 137 -7.84 8.82 -16.62
N LYS A 138 -8.44 9.93 -16.16
CA LYS A 138 -9.00 10.97 -17.04
C LYS A 138 -7.85 11.76 -17.67
N PRO A 139 -7.69 11.76 -19.01
CA PRO A 139 -6.58 12.43 -19.68
C PRO A 139 -6.48 13.92 -19.34
N GLN A 140 -7.61 14.63 -19.22
CA GLN A 140 -7.61 16.07 -18.88
C GLN A 140 -7.01 16.39 -17.51
N ASN A 141 -6.93 15.40 -16.61
CA ASN A 141 -6.37 15.57 -15.28
C ASN A 141 -4.92 15.08 -15.20
N VAL A 142 -4.33 14.57 -16.29
CA VAL A 142 -2.91 14.18 -16.31
C VAL A 142 -2.12 15.38 -16.84
N LEU A 143 -1.28 15.93 -15.97
CA LEU A 143 -0.47 17.15 -16.22
C LEU A 143 0.97 16.82 -16.60
N GLY A 144 1.46 15.65 -16.20
CA GLY A 144 2.83 15.21 -16.41
C GLY A 144 3.08 14.65 -17.81
N LYS A 145 4.34 14.26 -18.06
CA LYS A 145 4.71 13.57 -19.30
C LYS A 145 3.95 12.25 -19.44
N SER A 146 3.60 11.94 -20.68
CA SER A 146 3.04 10.64 -21.06
C SER A 146 3.95 9.50 -20.65
N ALA A 147 3.32 8.36 -20.41
CA ALA A 147 4.00 7.13 -20.04
C ALA A 147 5.07 6.73 -21.09
N LYS A 148 6.34 6.58 -20.69
CA LYS A 148 7.43 6.17 -21.60
C LYS A 148 7.28 4.73 -22.09
N THR A 149 6.71 3.86 -21.28
CA THR A 149 6.50 2.44 -21.62
C THR A 149 5.10 2.04 -21.22
N THR A 150 4.28 1.68 -22.20
CA THR A 150 2.88 1.29 -22.01
C THR A 150 2.65 -0.22 -22.18
N ASP A 151 3.62 -0.96 -22.74
CA ASP A 151 3.53 -2.41 -22.91
C ASP A 151 3.38 -3.11 -21.55
N GLN A 152 2.21 -3.70 -21.32
CA GLN A 152 1.82 -4.33 -20.06
C GLN A 152 2.48 -5.71 -19.83
N ARG A 153 3.24 -6.22 -20.81
CA ARG A 153 4.14 -7.36 -20.61
C ARG A 153 5.37 -6.96 -19.79
N THR A 154 5.72 -5.67 -19.78
CA THR A 154 6.82 -5.11 -18.98
C THR A 154 6.38 -4.79 -17.55
N ILE A 155 7.33 -4.78 -16.61
CA ILE A 155 7.06 -4.37 -15.21
C ILE A 155 6.58 -2.92 -15.18
N ALA A 156 7.28 -2.03 -15.87
CA ALA A 156 6.95 -0.61 -15.95
C ALA A 156 5.55 -0.35 -16.52
N GLY A 157 5.16 -1.06 -17.59
CA GLY A 157 3.82 -0.91 -18.19
C GLY A 157 2.71 -1.40 -17.26
N ARG A 158 2.91 -2.53 -16.56
CA ARG A 158 1.95 -2.99 -15.53
C ARG A 158 1.76 -1.97 -14.42
N ARG A 159 2.86 -1.35 -13.94
CA ARG A 159 2.82 -0.34 -12.87
C ARG A 159 2.05 0.91 -13.30
N ARG A 160 2.28 1.37 -14.53
CA ARG A 160 1.56 2.54 -15.07
C ARG A 160 0.09 2.27 -15.28
N ARG A 161 -0.27 1.09 -15.78
CA ARG A 161 -1.67 0.65 -15.83
C ARG A 161 -2.29 0.64 -14.43
N GLN A 162 -1.59 0.04 -13.46
CA GLN A 162 -2.06 -0.03 -12.08
C GLN A 162 -2.31 1.37 -11.51
N ALA A 163 -1.39 2.32 -11.72
CA ALA A 163 -1.53 3.70 -11.26
C ALA A 163 -2.80 4.40 -11.74
N GLN A 164 -3.35 4.03 -12.91
CA GLN A 164 -4.55 4.64 -13.48
C GLN A 164 -5.82 3.78 -13.32
N GLN A 165 -5.78 2.70 -12.53
CA GLN A 165 -6.95 1.90 -12.19
C GLN A 165 -7.74 2.50 -11.03
N LYS A 166 -8.96 1.99 -10.79
CA LYS A 166 -9.74 2.36 -9.60
C LYS A 166 -8.97 1.90 -8.34
N MET A 167 -8.90 2.77 -7.33
CA MET A 167 -8.13 2.53 -6.12
C MET A 167 -8.54 1.23 -5.41
N ASN A 168 -9.83 0.96 -5.26
CA ASN A 168 -10.33 -0.29 -4.63
C ASN A 168 -9.84 -1.55 -5.36
N LEU A 169 -9.73 -1.52 -6.70
CA LEU A 169 -9.18 -2.65 -7.45
C LEU A 169 -7.67 -2.80 -7.21
N VAL A 170 -6.95 -1.69 -7.08
CA VAL A 170 -5.52 -1.72 -6.77
C VAL A 170 -5.29 -2.20 -5.35
N SER A 171 -6.09 -1.78 -4.37
CA SER A 171 -6.02 -2.25 -2.98
C SER A 171 -6.13 -3.78 -2.91
N LEU A 172 -7.09 -4.38 -3.64
CA LEU A 172 -7.20 -5.83 -3.76
C LEU A 172 -5.95 -6.47 -4.38
N GLN A 173 -5.36 -5.85 -5.40
CA GLN A 173 -4.10 -6.34 -5.98
C GLN A 173 -2.95 -6.28 -4.98
N LEU A 174 -2.85 -5.22 -4.17
CA LEU A 174 -1.80 -5.10 -3.16
C LEU A 174 -1.93 -6.20 -2.10
N VAL A 175 -3.15 -6.50 -1.64
CA VAL A 175 -3.43 -7.59 -0.69
C VAL A 175 -3.06 -8.94 -1.29
N LYS A 176 -3.53 -9.25 -2.51
CA LYS A 176 -3.20 -10.50 -3.21
C LYS A 176 -1.68 -10.68 -3.41
N GLN A 177 -0.97 -9.59 -3.69
CA GLN A 177 0.48 -9.62 -3.80
C GLN A 177 1.17 -9.84 -2.46
N ALA A 178 0.68 -9.23 -1.38
CA ALA A 178 1.20 -9.44 -0.03
C ALA A 178 1.08 -10.92 0.37
N LEU A 179 -0.11 -11.50 0.18
CA LEU A 179 -0.35 -12.93 0.41
C LEU A 179 0.58 -13.81 -0.43
N ALA A 180 0.71 -13.53 -1.73
CA ALA A 180 1.60 -14.28 -2.62
C ALA A 180 3.09 -14.15 -2.26
N ASN A 181 3.49 -13.16 -1.46
CA ASN A 181 4.86 -13.02 -0.92
C ASN A 181 4.96 -13.48 0.55
N GLY A 182 3.96 -14.23 1.05
CA GLY A 182 4.00 -14.86 2.37
C GLY A 182 3.65 -13.94 3.53
N VAL A 183 3.05 -12.77 3.27
CA VAL A 183 2.55 -11.92 4.35
C VAL A 183 1.18 -12.41 4.80
N LEU A 184 1.13 -12.93 6.02
CA LEU A 184 -0.09 -13.43 6.65
C LEU A 184 -0.68 -12.38 7.60
N ALA A 185 -2.00 -12.33 7.66
CA ALA A 185 -2.77 -11.52 8.57
C ALA A 185 -4.10 -12.24 8.87
N ASP A 186 -4.73 -11.86 9.97
CA ASP A 186 -6.06 -12.36 10.35
C ASP A 186 -7.16 -11.48 9.74
N TYR A 187 -6.89 -10.16 9.68
CA TYR A 187 -7.85 -9.15 9.25
C TYR A 187 -7.32 -8.25 8.13
N VAL A 188 -8.25 -7.66 7.37
CA VAL A 188 -7.98 -6.49 6.51
C VAL A 188 -8.84 -5.31 6.99
N LEU A 189 -8.18 -4.19 7.27
CA LEU A 189 -8.75 -2.91 7.72
C LEU A 189 -8.71 -1.89 6.58
N PHE A 190 -9.78 -1.13 6.41
CA PHE A 190 -9.84 0.01 5.48
C PHE A 190 -10.97 0.97 5.83
N ASP A 191 -10.83 2.22 5.36
CA ASP A 191 -11.90 3.21 5.42
C ASP A 191 -13.11 2.81 4.55
N SER A 192 -14.31 3.21 4.98
CA SER A 192 -15.56 3.21 4.22
C SER A 192 -15.45 3.63 2.74
N TRP A 193 -14.50 4.50 2.35
CA TRP A 193 -14.25 4.87 0.95
C TRP A 193 -13.88 3.68 0.05
N TYR A 194 -13.31 2.62 0.63
CA TYR A 194 -12.97 1.38 -0.07
C TYR A 194 -14.11 0.36 -0.09
N SER A 195 -15.09 0.50 0.81
CA SER A 195 -16.19 -0.44 0.98
C SER A 195 -17.01 -0.60 -0.29
N SER A 196 -17.06 -1.83 -0.80
CA SER A 196 -17.95 -2.20 -1.89
C SER A 196 -18.27 -3.70 -1.81
N PRO A 197 -19.43 -4.15 -2.32
CA PRO A 197 -19.80 -5.57 -2.32
C PRO A 197 -18.72 -6.47 -2.91
N LYS A 198 -18.12 -6.03 -4.01
CA LYS A 198 -17.04 -6.74 -4.68
C LYS A 198 -15.78 -6.84 -3.82
N MET A 199 -15.43 -5.79 -3.08
CA MET A 199 -14.26 -5.79 -2.20
C MET A 199 -14.44 -6.80 -1.06
N PHE A 200 -15.62 -6.83 -0.45
CA PHE A 200 -15.94 -7.82 0.58
C PHE A 200 -15.89 -9.25 0.02
N TYR A 201 -16.57 -9.51 -1.10
CA TYR A 201 -16.59 -10.82 -1.73
C TYR A 201 -15.17 -11.34 -2.05
N GLU A 202 -14.33 -10.50 -2.65
CA GLU A 202 -12.98 -10.88 -3.06
C GLU A 202 -12.04 -11.13 -1.88
N LEU A 203 -12.19 -10.39 -0.78
CA LEU A 203 -11.33 -10.57 0.37
C LEU A 203 -11.80 -11.73 1.26
N ASN A 204 -13.12 -11.99 1.35
CA ASN A 204 -13.69 -13.07 2.19
C ASN A 204 -13.21 -14.48 1.81
N MET A 205 -12.61 -14.62 0.63
CA MET A 205 -11.92 -15.84 0.25
C MET A 205 -10.58 -16.07 0.99
N TYR A 206 -10.04 -15.05 1.67
CA TYR A 206 -8.67 -15.04 2.20
C TYR A 206 -8.55 -14.58 3.66
N TYR A 207 -9.42 -13.68 4.14
CA TYR A 207 -9.29 -13.03 5.44
C TYR A 207 -10.64 -12.79 6.13
N LYS A 208 -10.62 -12.55 7.45
CA LYS A 208 -11.73 -11.91 8.17
C LYS A 208 -11.67 -10.38 7.96
N PHE A 209 -12.77 -9.64 8.10
CA PHE A 209 -12.78 -8.17 7.90
C PHE A 209 -13.14 -7.41 9.15
N LEU A 210 -12.58 -6.21 9.24
CA LEU A 210 -13.08 -5.13 10.07
C LEU A 210 -13.10 -3.87 9.23
N VAL A 211 -14.22 -3.18 9.22
CA VAL A 211 -14.38 -1.91 8.50
C VAL A 211 -14.82 -0.87 9.51
N ASN A 212 -14.18 0.29 9.54
CA ASN A 212 -14.69 1.38 10.37
C ASN A 212 -16.09 1.80 9.85
N ILE A 213 -17.16 1.40 10.53
CA ILE A 213 -18.55 1.60 10.09
C ILE A 213 -19.08 2.88 10.75
N HIS A 214 -19.11 3.97 9.99
CA HIS A 214 -20.11 5.01 10.20
C HIS A 214 -21.07 4.96 8.99
N ASP A 215 -22.25 4.38 9.20
CA ASP A 215 -23.49 4.42 8.39
C ASP A 215 -23.51 3.92 6.93
N LYS A 216 -22.39 3.90 6.19
CA LYS A 216 -22.38 3.74 4.73
C LYS A 216 -22.59 2.30 4.23
N ILE A 217 -22.37 1.31 5.08
CA ILE A 217 -22.56 -0.11 4.74
C ILE A 217 -24.03 -0.52 4.85
N SER A 218 -24.75 -0.03 5.86
CA SER A 218 -26.17 -0.40 6.09
C SER A 218 -27.08 -0.01 4.92
N SER A 219 -26.82 1.13 4.27
CA SER A 219 -27.56 1.58 3.08
C SER A 219 -27.20 0.79 1.81
N ASN A 220 -25.93 0.43 1.61
CA ASN A 220 -25.48 -0.34 0.44
C ASN A 220 -25.77 -1.85 0.53
N PHE A 221 -25.83 -2.41 1.74
CA PHE A 221 -26.17 -3.82 1.97
C PHE A 221 -27.67 -4.13 1.81
N LYS A 222 -28.56 -3.16 2.09
CA LYS A 222 -30.00 -3.33 1.81
C LYS A 222 -30.30 -3.61 0.33
N GLY A 223 -29.42 -3.18 -0.59
CA GLY A 223 -29.50 -3.50 -2.03
C GLY A 223 -28.93 -4.88 -2.42
N LEU A 224 -28.22 -5.57 -1.52
CA LEU A 224 -27.50 -6.82 -1.76
C LEU A 224 -28.25 -8.09 -1.34
N ALA A 225 -29.51 -7.98 -0.90
CA ALA A 225 -30.40 -9.11 -0.61
C ALA A 225 -30.69 -10.04 -1.82
N LYS A 226 -29.93 -9.91 -2.93
CA LYS A 226 -29.92 -10.81 -4.08
C LYS A 226 -28.84 -11.90 -4.02
N HIS A 227 -28.03 -11.96 -2.95
CA HIS A 227 -26.99 -13.00 -2.78
C HIS A 227 -27.14 -13.77 -1.47
N ASP A 228 -26.90 -15.09 -1.52
CA ASP A 228 -27.10 -16.06 -0.44
C ASP A 228 -26.44 -15.60 0.90
N PRO A 229 -27.24 -15.36 1.95
CA PRO A 229 -26.80 -15.01 3.30
C PRO A 229 -25.74 -15.95 3.89
N ASN A 230 -25.77 -17.25 3.54
CA ASN A 230 -24.83 -18.24 4.07
C ASN A 230 -23.38 -18.03 3.61
N LYS A 231 -23.15 -17.20 2.58
CA LYS A 231 -21.79 -16.83 2.13
C LYS A 231 -21.14 -15.73 2.98
N TRP A 232 -21.85 -15.17 3.96
CA TRP A 232 -21.42 -14.00 4.74
C TRP A 232 -21.09 -14.31 6.21
N GLN A 233 -20.89 -15.60 6.57
CA GLN A 233 -20.62 -16.09 7.93
C GLN A 233 -19.36 -15.50 8.63
N HIS A 234 -18.56 -14.68 7.94
CA HIS A 234 -17.33 -14.06 8.48
C HIS A 234 -17.43 -12.53 8.60
N PHE A 235 -18.61 -11.96 8.36
CA PHE A 235 -18.85 -10.53 8.56
C PHE A 235 -19.15 -10.28 10.04
N ILE A 236 -18.14 -9.86 10.79
CA ILE A 236 -18.33 -9.37 12.16
C ILE A 236 -18.58 -7.86 12.03
N SER A 237 -19.76 -7.42 12.48
CA SER A 237 -20.03 -5.99 12.63
C SER A 237 -18.99 -5.39 13.56
N VAL A 238 -18.45 -4.20 13.27
CA VAL A 238 -17.46 -3.57 14.16
C VAL A 238 -17.98 -3.43 15.59
N ASN A 239 -19.30 -3.31 15.78
CA ASN A 239 -19.89 -3.30 17.12
C ASN A 239 -19.71 -4.66 17.83
N GLU A 240 -19.99 -5.79 17.17
CA GLU A 240 -19.80 -7.12 17.78
C GLU A 240 -18.32 -7.40 18.10
N MET A 241 -17.37 -6.85 17.35
CA MET A 241 -15.95 -7.01 17.68
C MET A 241 -15.46 -5.99 18.71
N LEU A 242 -16.03 -4.80 18.79
CA LEU A 242 -15.77 -3.85 19.88
C LEU A 242 -16.33 -4.38 21.19
N ASP A 243 -17.53 -4.97 21.17
CA ASP A 243 -18.13 -5.66 22.31
C ASP A 243 -17.25 -6.86 22.74
N GLN A 244 -16.76 -7.68 21.78
CA GLN A 244 -15.82 -8.77 22.09
C GLN A 244 -14.42 -8.29 22.50
N LEU A 245 -13.99 -7.10 22.07
CA LEU A 245 -12.72 -6.50 22.49
C LEU A 245 -12.84 -5.93 23.89
N GLU A 246 -13.95 -5.25 24.22
CA GLU A 246 -14.29 -4.79 25.57
C GLU A 246 -14.44 -5.97 26.54
N GLU A 247 -15.11 -7.06 26.14
CA GLU A 247 -15.20 -8.30 26.92
C GLU A 247 -13.84 -8.98 27.11
N SER A 248 -12.87 -8.76 26.21
CA SER A 248 -11.51 -9.33 26.31
C SER A 248 -10.54 -8.48 27.13
N VAL A 249 -10.91 -7.23 27.45
CA VAL A 249 -10.24 -6.43 28.46
C VAL A 249 -10.82 -6.87 29.80
N VAL A 250 -10.26 -7.96 30.34
CA VAL A 250 -10.42 -8.28 31.76
C VAL A 250 -10.05 -7.03 32.54
N GLU A 251 -10.97 -6.54 33.38
CA GLU A 251 -10.70 -5.52 34.38
C GLU A 251 -9.43 -5.91 35.13
N ILE A 252 -8.34 -5.19 34.84
CA ILE A 252 -7.17 -5.20 35.70
C ILE A 252 -7.58 -4.32 36.87
N GLU A 253 -8.20 -4.93 37.87
CA GLU A 253 -8.33 -4.33 39.19
C GLU A 253 -6.91 -4.08 39.72
N PHE A 254 -6.59 -2.81 39.90
CA PHE A 254 -5.41 -2.41 40.66
C PHE A 254 -5.77 -2.51 42.14
N GLU A 255 -5.31 -3.58 42.80
CA GLU A 255 -5.01 -3.55 44.24
C GLU A 255 -3.70 -2.80 44.50
#